data_AF-A0A2W1AYN2-F1
#
_entry.id   AF-A0A2W1AYN2-F1
#
_cell.length_a   1.000
_cell.length_b   1.000
_cell.length_c   1.000
_cell.angle_alpha   90.00
_cell.angle_beta   90.00
_cell.angle_gamma   90.00
#
_symmetry.space_group_name_H-M   'P 1'
#
loop_
_entity.id
_entity.type
_entity.pdbx_description
1 polymer ?
#
loop_
_entity_poly.entity_id
_entity_poly.type
_entity_poly.pdbx_seq_one_letter_code
_entity_poly.pdbx_strand_id
1 'polypeptide(L)'
;MDHLKKKVAKLNEKDRLCALLFDEMALKRRLIFNPRTEKVNGFVDLGDNQRRSSEIADHALVFMLQGLHKKMKQPVAYYFVKGTVSTQSLAVLIKD
;
A
#
# COMPACT_ATOMS: atom_id res chain seq x y z
N MET A 1 -6.65 -9.09 -7.28
CA MET A 1 -6.96 -7.99 -8.22
C MET A 1 -8.15 -8.27 -9.17
N ASP A 2 -8.69 -9.49 -9.23
CA ASP A 2 -9.65 -9.87 -10.28
C ASP A 2 -11.00 -9.14 -10.21
N HIS A 3 -11.46 -8.82 -9.00
CA HIS A 3 -12.68 -8.03 -8.81
C HIS A 3 -12.54 -6.61 -9.38
N LEU A 4 -11.38 -5.98 -9.19
CA LEU A 4 -11.10 -4.66 -9.75
C LEU A 4 -11.07 -4.72 -11.28
N LYS A 5 -10.39 -5.71 -11.87
CA LYS A 5 -10.38 -5.94 -13.33
C LYS A 5 -11.80 -6.09 -13.90
N LYS A 6 -12.63 -6.94 -13.29
CA LYS A 6 -14.03 -7.15 -13.71
C LYS A 6 -14.86 -5.87 -13.62
N LYS A 7 -14.63 -5.04 -12.59
CA LYS A 7 -15.33 -3.76 -12.43
C LYS A 7 -14.91 -2.75 -13.49
N VAL A 8 -13.61 -2.61 -13.73
CA VAL A 8 -13.04 -1.70 -14.74
C VAL A 8 -13.49 -2.06 -16.15
N ALA A 9 -13.64 -3.35 -16.47
CA ALA A 9 -14.13 -3.80 -17.77
C ALA A 9 -15.54 -3.28 -18.12
N LYS A 10 -16.36 -2.98 -17.10
CA LYS A 10 -17.73 -2.44 -17.26
C LYS A 10 -17.77 -0.91 -17.27
N LEU A 11 -16.65 -0.23 -17.08
CA LEU A 11 -16.58 1.23 -17.08
C LEU A 11 -16.35 1.75 -18.51
N ASN A 12 -16.96 2.90 -18.80
CA ASN A 12 -16.69 3.67 -20.01
C ASN A 12 -15.32 4.36 -19.88
N GLU A 13 -14.73 4.80 -20.99
CA GLU A 13 -13.36 5.35 -21.00
C GLU A 13 -13.14 6.49 -20.00
N LYS A 14 -14.09 7.43 -19.92
CA LYS A 14 -14.04 8.56 -18.96
C LYS A 14 -14.02 8.09 -17.51
N ASP A 15 -14.74 7.01 -17.19
CA ASP A 15 -14.82 6.45 -15.84
C ASP A 15 -13.57 5.64 -15.44
N ARG A 16 -12.72 5.26 -16.41
CA ARG A 16 -11.47 4.53 -16.15
C ARG A 16 -10.33 5.45 -15.73
N LEU A 17 -10.46 6.76 -15.97
CA LEU A 17 -9.49 7.75 -15.55
C LEU A 17 -9.45 7.85 -14.03
N CYS A 18 -8.28 7.58 -13.46
CA CYS A 18 -8.03 7.64 -12.03
C CYS A 18 -6.66 8.24 -11.73
N ALA A 19 -6.51 8.77 -10.52
CA ALA A 19 -5.24 9.16 -9.94
C ALA A 19 -4.80 8.10 -8.93
N LEU A 20 -3.52 7.75 -8.95
CA LEU A 20 -2.89 7.00 -7.87
C LEU A 20 -2.43 8.01 -6.81
N LEU A 21 -2.98 7.88 -5.61
CA LEU A 21 -2.62 8.68 -4.45
C LEU A 21 -1.83 7.81 -3.48
N PHE A 22 -0.90 8.41 -2.77
CA PHE A 22 -0.19 7.77 -1.68
C PHE A 22 0.14 8.78 -0.59
N ASP A 23 0.19 8.29 0.65
CA ASP A 23 0.57 9.09 1.82
C ASP A 23 1.02 8.16 2.95
N GLU A 24 1.79 8.71 3.89
CA GLU A 24 2.24 8.02 5.09
C GLU A 24 1.37 8.34 6.31
N MET A 25 0.89 7.30 6.99
CA MET A 25 0.14 7.44 8.24
C MET A 25 0.99 6.98 9.42
N ALA A 26 1.18 7.84 10.42
CA ALA A 26 1.92 7.50 11.63
C ALA A 26 1.27 6.34 12.40
N LEU A 27 2.12 5.43 12.88
CA LEU A 27 1.77 4.25 13.65
C LEU A 27 2.46 4.26 15.01
N LYS A 28 1.82 3.61 15.99
CA LYS A 28 2.49 3.32 17.26
C LYS A 28 3.51 2.20 17.04
N ARG A 29 4.79 2.51 17.30
CA ARG A 29 5.89 1.52 17.32
C ARG A 29 5.57 0.43 18.35
N ARG A 30 5.30 -0.79 17.87
CA ARG A 30 5.00 -1.94 18.74
C ARG A 30 5.25 -3.24 18.00
N LEU A 31 5.88 -4.20 18.70
CA LEU A 31 5.97 -5.58 18.24
C LEU A 31 4.87 -6.41 18.89
N ILE A 32 4.16 -7.20 18.08
CA ILE A 32 3.07 -8.06 18.52
C ILE A 32 3.24 -9.42 17.87
N PHE A 33 3.40 -10.47 18.68
CA PHE A 33 3.37 -11.83 18.17
C PHE A 33 1.93 -12.20 17.79
N ASN A 34 1.73 -12.59 16.53
CA ASN A 34 0.47 -13.11 16.04
C ASN A 34 0.53 -14.65 15.99
N PRO A 35 -0.14 -15.36 16.92
CA PRO A 35 -0.08 -16.82 16.98
C PRO A 35 -0.76 -17.48 15.78
N ARG A 36 -1.71 -16.82 15.10
CA ARG A 36 -2.37 -17.38 13.92
C ARG A 36 -1.44 -17.48 12.72
N THR A 37 -0.56 -16.50 12.56
CA THR A 37 0.39 -16.44 11.44
C THR A 37 1.79 -16.87 11.84
N GLU A 38 2.00 -17.21 13.12
CA GLU A 38 3.30 -17.52 13.73
C GLU A 38 4.38 -16.47 13.42
N LYS A 39 3.99 -15.19 13.38
CA LYS A 39 4.86 -14.09 13.00
C LYS A 39 4.80 -12.98 14.03
N VAL A 40 5.96 -12.38 14.31
CA VAL A 40 6.03 -11.10 15.04
C VAL A 40 5.70 -9.99 14.06
N ASN A 41 4.62 -9.24 14.28
CA ASN A 41 4.21 -8.06 13.51
C ASN A 41 4.86 -6.78 14.06
N GLY A 42 4.89 -5.72 13.24
CA GLY A 42 5.38 -4.39 13.64
C GLY A 42 6.77 -4.03 13.11
N PHE A 43 7.38 -4.90 12.32
CA PHE A 43 8.60 -4.59 11.58
C PHE A 43 8.29 -3.93 10.23
N VAL A 44 9.28 -3.20 9.70
CA VAL A 44 9.28 -2.66 8.34
C VAL A 44 9.13 -3.80 7.33
N ASP A 45 8.19 -3.62 6.41
CA ASP A 45 7.79 -4.62 5.42
C ASP A 45 7.34 -3.90 4.14
N LEU A 46 8.13 -4.08 3.09
CA LEU A 46 7.95 -3.45 1.78
C LEU A 46 7.49 -4.47 0.72
N GLY A 47 6.92 -5.60 1.16
CA GLY A 47 6.43 -6.65 0.27
C GLY A 47 7.52 -7.52 -0.33
N ASP A 48 7.16 -8.40 -1.27
CA ASP A 48 8.04 -9.46 -1.76
C ASP A 48 9.28 -8.94 -2.53
N ASN A 49 9.19 -7.74 -3.09
CA ASN A 49 10.28 -7.12 -3.85
C ASN A 49 11.39 -6.53 -2.96
N GLN A 50 11.14 -6.36 -1.66
CA GLN A 50 12.11 -5.83 -0.71
C GLN A 50 12.01 -6.61 0.61
N ARG A 51 13.10 -7.28 0.99
CA ARG A 51 13.12 -8.11 2.21
C ARG A 51 12.70 -7.29 3.42
N ARG A 52 11.86 -7.93 4.25
CA ARG A 52 11.53 -7.48 5.59
C ARG A 52 12.78 -7.10 6.39
N SER A 53 12.77 -5.91 6.98
CA SER A 53 13.85 -5.41 7.83
C SER A 53 13.59 -5.75 9.30
N SER A 54 14.64 -5.79 10.13
CA SER A 54 14.53 -5.91 11.59
C SER A 54 14.16 -4.59 12.27
N GLU A 55 13.95 -3.51 11.51
CA GLU A 55 13.53 -2.21 12.04
C GLU A 55 12.05 -2.18 12.40
N ILE A 56 11.70 -1.54 13.51
CA ILE A 56 10.31 -1.34 13.93
C ILE A 56 9.69 -0.25 13.06
N ALA A 57 8.58 -0.58 12.39
CA ALA A 57 7.83 0.37 11.59
C ALA A 57 7.15 1.41 12.48
N ASP A 58 7.11 2.65 12.00
CA ASP A 58 6.42 3.76 12.66
C ASP A 58 5.47 4.52 11.73
N HIS A 59 5.39 4.14 10.46
CA HIS A 59 4.39 4.62 9.52
C HIS A 59 3.85 3.48 8.66
N ALA A 60 2.63 3.64 8.15
CA ALA A 60 2.08 2.87 7.05
C ALA A 60 2.02 3.76 5.80
N LEU A 61 2.74 3.37 4.74
CA LEU A 61 2.59 3.96 3.42
C LEU A 61 1.40 3.29 2.73
N VAL A 62 0.38 4.06 2.35
CA VAL A 62 -0.84 3.53 1.75
C VAL A 62 -1.01 4.07 0.34
N PHE A 63 -1.28 3.18 -0.62
CA PHE A 63 -1.61 3.54 -2.00
C PHE A 63 -3.11 3.37 -2.26
N MET A 64 -3.72 4.37 -2.90
CA MET A 64 -5.15 4.42 -3.18
C MET A 64 -5.41 4.90 -4.60
N LEU A 65 -6.34 4.24 -5.29
CA LEU A 65 -6.88 4.74 -6.55
C LEU A 65 -8.08 5.66 -6.29
N GLN A 66 -8.03 6.87 -6.83
CA GLN A 66 -9.15 7.82 -6.84
C GLN A 66 -9.66 8.03 -8.27
N GLY A 67 -10.94 7.74 -8.51
CA GLY A 67 -11.57 8.04 -9.80
C GLY A 67 -11.67 9.55 -10.02
N LEU A 68 -11.37 10.00 -11.24
CA LEU A 68 -11.41 11.42 -11.62
C LEU A 68 -12.80 11.86 -12.06
N HIS A 69 -13.46 11.05 -12.90
CA HIS A 69 -14.82 11.33 -13.35
C HIS A 69 -15.87 10.79 -12.35
N LYS A 70 -15.67 9.54 -11.92
CA LYS A 70 -16.56 8.86 -10.97
C LYS A 70 -15.99 8.90 -9.57
N LYS A 71 -16.83 9.20 -8.58
CA LYS A 71 -16.45 9.12 -7.16
C LYS A 71 -16.17 7.67 -6.78
N MET A 72 -14.90 7.31 -6.76
CA MET A 72 -14.39 6.03 -6.30
C MET A 72 -13.10 6.28 -5.55
N LYS A 73 -12.94 5.65 -4.38
CA LYS A 73 -11.69 5.58 -3.64
C LYS A 73 -11.47 4.13 -3.24
N GLN A 74 -10.33 3.55 -3.58
CA GLN A 74 -10.03 2.15 -3.26
C GLN A 74 -8.56 2.00 -2.87
N PRO A 75 -8.23 1.56 -1.65
CA PRO A 75 -6.87 1.20 -1.30
C PRO A 75 -6.43 -0.01 -2.14
N VAL A 76 -5.22 0.04 -2.68
CA VAL A 76 -4.69 -1.00 -3.59
C VAL A 76 -3.44 -1.67 -3.05
N ALA A 77 -2.64 -0.97 -2.24
CA ALA A 77 -1.46 -1.52 -1.58
C ALA A 77 -1.19 -0.76 -0.28
N TYR A 78 -0.48 -1.40 0.63
CA TYR A 78 0.06 -0.77 1.83
C TYR A 78 1.38 -1.42 2.21
N TYR A 79 2.26 -0.65 2.83
CA TYR A 79 3.58 -1.08 3.27
C TYR A 79 3.89 -0.48 4.64
N PHE A 80 4.66 -1.21 5.44
CA PHE A 80 5.11 -0.74 6.74
C PHE A 80 6.51 -0.16 6.62
N VAL A 81 6.66 1.11 6.95
CA VAL A 81 7.90 1.87 6.73
C VAL A 81 8.37 2.51 8.03
N LYS A 82 9.61 3.00 8.03
CA LYS A 82 10.16 3.78 9.13
C LYS A 82 10.55 5.17 8.63
N GLY A 83 9.96 6.19 9.22
CA GLY A 83 10.05 7.58 8.74
C GLY A 83 9.53 7.69 7.30
N THR A 84 10.33 8.32 6.44
CA THR A 84 10.01 8.54 5.02
C THR A 84 10.60 7.45 4.14
N VAL A 85 9.90 7.09 3.06
CA VAL A 85 10.42 6.15 2.06
C VAL A 85 11.38 6.86 1.11
N SER A 86 12.50 6.20 0.77
CA SER A 86 13.44 6.74 -0.22
C SER A 86 12.77 6.87 -1.59
N THR A 87 13.15 7.88 -2.38
CA THR A 87 12.62 8.06 -3.74
C THR A 87 12.81 6.83 -4.62
N GLN A 88 13.93 6.12 -4.45
CA GLN A 88 14.24 4.90 -5.19
C GLN A 88 13.28 3.76 -4.82
N SER A 89 13.07 3.52 -3.52
CA SER A 89 12.13 2.51 -3.04
C SER A 89 10.69 2.87 -3.46
N LEU A 90 10.29 4.13 -3.34
CA LEU A 90 8.96 4.58 -3.73
C LEU A 90 8.70 4.36 -5.23
N ALA A 91 9.68 4.64 -6.09
CA ALA A 91 9.56 4.40 -7.53
C ALA A 91 9.40 2.92 -7.90
N VAL A 92 9.94 2.01 -7.08
CA VAL A 92 9.71 0.57 -7.21
C VAL A 92 8.28 0.24 -6.76
N LEU A 93 7.87 0.68 -5.58
CA LEU A 93 6.54 0.37 -5.02
C LEU A 93 5.36 0.91 -5.85
N ILE A 94 5.56 1.98 -6.63
CA ILE A 94 4.54 2.50 -7.56
C ILE A 94 4.34 1.57 -8.77
N LYS A 95 5.37 0.79 -9.14
CA LYS A 95 5.36 -0.10 -10.31
C LYS A 95 4.94 -1.53 -9.98
N ASP A 96 4.88 -1.87 -8.69
CA ASP A 96 4.43 -3.17 -8.17
C ASP A 96 2.92 -3.39 -8.37
#